data_AF-A0A7S4K253-F1
#
_entry.id   AF-A0A7S4K253-F1
#
_cell.length_a   1.000
_cell.length_b   1.000
_cell.length_c   1.000
_cell.angle_alpha   90.00
_cell.angle_beta   90.00
_cell.angle_gamma   90.00
#
_symmetry.space_group_name_H-M   'P 1'
#
loop_
_entity.id
_entity.type
_entity.pdbx_description
1 polymer ?
#
loop_
_entity_poly.entity_id
_entity_poly.type
_entity_poly.pdbx_seq_one_letter_code
_entity_poly.pdbx_strand_id
1 'polypeptide(L)'
;VTGVQTCAADGETCICDDGWSGLDCRTRLKELENGVPILLERVDQYHWKYYKFEVTESSTGVVSVRENFSTGSIWMYVSFTAEPTLWSYDLVSEVSTPYHEISVTVPNPQTRTLYVGIYGNPFGIREDAVVYDLVAWASPF
;
A
#
# COMPACT_ATOMS: atom_id res chain seq x y z
N VAL A 1 -3.29 18.05 -7.50
CA VAL A 1 -4.49 18.32 -6.68
C VAL A 1 -4.08 18.02 -5.25
N THR A 2 -4.25 18.94 -4.31
CA THR A 2 -3.94 18.76 -2.88
C THR A 2 -5.25 18.53 -2.15
N GLY A 3 -5.36 17.46 -1.35
CA GLY A 3 -6.58 17.14 -0.57
C GLY A 3 -6.44 17.56 0.88
N VAL A 4 -6.47 18.86 1.15
CA VAL A 4 -6.31 19.42 2.50
C VAL A 4 -7.67 19.88 3.01
N GLN A 5 -8.10 19.33 4.16
CA GLN A 5 -9.29 19.79 4.86
C GLN A 5 -8.98 20.99 5.75
N THR A 6 -7.90 20.96 6.54
CA THR A 6 -7.36 22.12 7.29
C THR A 6 -5.94 21.79 7.78
N CYS A 7 -4.98 22.71 7.65
CA CYS A 7 -3.67 22.61 8.31
C CYS A 7 -3.60 23.55 9.51
N ALA A 8 -2.94 23.13 10.58
CA ALA A 8 -2.55 24.00 11.69
C ALA A 8 -1.65 25.14 11.17
N ALA A 9 -1.62 26.26 11.89
CA ALA A 9 -0.90 27.46 11.46
C ALA A 9 0.63 27.28 11.35
N ASP A 10 1.16 26.22 11.96
CA ASP A 10 2.55 25.79 11.84
C ASP A 10 2.86 25.07 10.51
N GLY A 11 1.84 24.63 9.77
CA GLY A 11 1.98 23.89 8.52
C GLY A 11 2.51 22.46 8.69
N GLU A 12 2.67 21.98 9.93
CA GLU A 12 3.26 20.67 10.24
C GLU A 12 2.19 19.62 10.57
N THR A 13 0.98 20.05 10.92
CA THR A 13 -0.15 19.16 11.20
C THR A 13 -1.32 19.47 10.27
N CYS A 14 -1.55 18.63 9.27
CA CYS A 14 -2.69 18.74 8.37
C CYS A 14 -3.71 17.62 8.60
N ILE A 15 -5.00 17.98 8.57
CA ILE A 15 -6.11 17.04 8.44
C ILE A 15 -6.38 16.89 6.94
N CYS A 16 -6.19 15.68 6.43
CA CYS A 16 -6.32 15.37 5.02
C CYS A 16 -7.75 14.98 4.65
N ASP A 17 -8.16 15.36 3.44
CA ASP A 17 -9.39 14.87 2.85
C ASP A 17 -9.30 13.35 2.63
N ASP A 18 -10.45 12.68 2.51
CA ASP A 18 -10.46 11.23 2.28
C ASP A 18 -9.68 10.85 1.01
N GLY A 19 -8.91 9.78 1.13
CA GLY A 19 -7.96 9.32 0.11
C GLY A 19 -6.63 10.09 0.04
N TRP A 20 -6.36 11.00 0.98
CA TRP A 20 -5.10 11.72 1.13
C TRP A 20 -4.46 11.50 2.50
N SER A 21 -3.14 11.59 2.54
CA SER A 21 -2.35 11.34 3.75
C SER A 21 -0.98 12.01 3.70
N GLY A 22 -0.19 11.79 4.76
CA GLY A 22 1.09 12.46 4.99
C GLY A 22 0.93 13.81 5.68
N LEU A 23 2.06 14.38 6.14
CA LEU A 23 2.09 15.63 6.90
C LEU A 23 1.51 16.83 6.12
N ASP A 24 1.57 16.79 4.78
CA ASP A 24 1.12 17.86 3.89
C ASP A 24 -0.05 17.45 2.98
N CYS A 25 -0.67 16.28 3.22
CA CYS A 25 -1.79 15.73 2.44
C CYS A 25 -1.53 15.66 0.92
N ARG A 26 -0.27 15.41 0.53
CA ARG A 26 0.12 15.22 -0.88
C ARG A 26 0.26 13.76 -1.27
N THR A 27 0.26 12.86 -0.29
CA THR A 27 0.29 11.43 -0.53
C THR A 27 -1.12 10.94 -0.80
N ARG A 28 -1.31 10.23 -1.92
CA ARG A 28 -2.60 9.61 -2.24
C ARG A 28 -2.64 8.23 -1.59
N LEU A 29 -3.67 7.99 -0.79
CA LEU A 29 -3.95 6.72 -0.13
C LEU A 29 -5.20 6.09 -0.74
N LYS A 30 -5.03 5.12 -1.64
CA LYS A 30 -6.14 4.53 -2.40
C LYS A 30 -6.80 3.38 -1.64
N GLU A 31 -8.12 3.37 -1.57
CA GLU A 31 -8.86 2.26 -0.96
C GLU A 31 -8.82 0.99 -1.80
N LEU A 32 -8.61 -0.15 -1.14
CA LEU A 32 -8.80 -1.48 -1.70
C LEU A 32 -10.16 -2.01 -1.27
N GLU A 33 -10.94 -2.47 -2.24
CA GLU A 33 -12.18 -3.20 -1.99
C GLU A 33 -11.87 -4.70 -1.86
N ASN A 34 -12.55 -5.38 -0.93
CA ASN A 34 -12.32 -6.80 -0.65
C ASN A 34 -12.56 -7.67 -1.89
N GLY A 35 -11.51 -8.34 -2.37
CA GLY A 35 -11.54 -9.24 -3.52
C GLY A 35 -11.61 -8.56 -4.90
N VAL A 36 -11.59 -7.23 -4.96
CA VAL A 36 -11.65 -6.48 -6.23
C VAL A 36 -10.24 -6.08 -6.65
N PRO A 37 -9.72 -6.59 -7.77
CA PRO A 37 -8.39 -6.25 -8.22
C PRO A 37 -8.33 -4.84 -8.83
N ILE A 38 -7.26 -4.12 -8.52
CA ILE A 38 -6.82 -2.97 -9.29
C ILE A 38 -5.83 -3.46 -10.34
N LEU A 39 -6.09 -3.14 -11.61
CA LEU A 39 -5.28 -3.60 -12.74
C LEU A 39 -4.41 -2.48 -13.30
N LEU A 40 -3.24 -2.86 -13.80
CA LEU A 40 -2.34 -2.00 -14.58
C LEU A 40 -1.90 -0.70 -13.86
N GLU A 41 -1.76 -0.75 -12.54
CA GLU A 41 -1.15 0.34 -11.78
C GLU A 41 0.34 0.46 -12.09
N ARG A 42 0.91 1.63 -11.80
CA ARG A 42 2.28 1.98 -12.16
C ARG A 42 3.03 2.57 -11.00
N VAL A 43 4.24 2.09 -10.76
CA VAL A 43 5.17 2.69 -9.79
C VAL A 43 6.53 2.94 -10.44
N ASP A 44 7.00 4.18 -10.34
CA ASP A 44 8.33 4.57 -10.81
C ASP A 44 9.40 4.08 -9.85
N GLN A 45 10.63 3.95 -10.34
CA GLN A 45 11.77 3.63 -9.49
C GLN A 45 11.94 4.68 -8.38
N TYR A 46 12.25 4.25 -7.16
CA TYR A 46 12.37 5.10 -5.96
C TYR A 46 11.09 5.80 -5.51
N HIS A 47 9.93 5.45 -6.07
CA HIS A 47 8.65 6.04 -5.72
C HIS A 47 7.72 5.03 -5.05
N TRP A 48 6.75 5.57 -4.32
CA TRP A 48 5.74 4.81 -3.60
C TRP A 48 4.35 4.96 -4.23
N LYS A 49 3.56 3.89 -4.11
CA LYS A 49 2.11 3.91 -4.22
C LYS A 49 1.51 3.36 -2.93
N TYR A 50 0.58 4.09 -2.34
CA TYR A 50 -0.02 3.74 -1.07
C TYR A 50 -1.49 3.36 -1.21
N TYR A 51 -1.86 2.34 -0.45
CA TYR A 51 -3.20 1.81 -0.40
C TYR A 51 -3.64 1.55 1.04
N LYS A 52 -4.94 1.62 1.29
CA LYS A 52 -5.55 1.21 2.57
C LYS A 52 -6.55 0.08 2.34
N PHE A 53 -6.51 -0.94 3.18
CA PHE A 53 -7.46 -2.06 3.16
C PHE A 53 -7.99 -2.33 4.55
N GLU A 54 -9.31 -2.44 4.69
CA GLU A 54 -9.94 -2.81 5.95
C GLU A 54 -10.21 -4.32 6.00
N VAL A 55 -9.58 -5.00 6.95
CA VAL A 55 -9.88 -6.38 7.30
C VAL A 55 -11.00 -6.34 8.34
N THR A 56 -12.24 -6.46 7.91
CA THR A 56 -13.43 -6.35 8.78
C THR A 56 -13.88 -7.73 9.24
N GLU A 57 -13.99 -7.92 10.57
CA GLU A 57 -14.48 -9.14 11.23
C GLU A 57 -13.85 -10.46 10.75
N SER A 58 -12.64 -10.41 10.21
CA SER A 58 -11.92 -11.57 9.69
C SER A 58 -10.68 -11.86 10.51
N SER A 59 -10.33 -13.15 10.65
CA SER A 59 -9.07 -13.55 11.27
C SER A 59 -7.88 -13.45 10.31
N THR A 60 -8.12 -13.24 9.01
CA THR A 60 -7.08 -13.30 7.98
C THR A 60 -7.32 -12.28 6.88
N GLY A 61 -6.31 -11.47 6.61
CA GLY A 61 -6.21 -10.65 5.41
C GLY A 61 -5.03 -11.10 4.54
N VAL A 62 -5.17 -11.02 3.24
CA VAL A 62 -4.11 -11.31 2.26
C VAL A 62 -4.01 -10.13 1.30
N VAL A 63 -2.79 -9.68 1.04
CA VAL A 63 -2.50 -8.69 0.00
C VAL A 63 -1.57 -9.35 -1.01
N SER A 64 -1.98 -9.35 -2.27
CA SER A 64 -1.25 -9.98 -3.36
C SER A 64 -1.01 -8.99 -4.49
N VAL A 65 0.22 -8.97 -5.00
CA VAL A 65 0.64 -8.14 -6.12
C VAL A 65 1.28 -9.01 -7.18
N ARG A 66 0.95 -8.73 -8.44
CA ARG A 66 1.57 -9.33 -9.61
C ARG A 66 2.19 -8.27 -10.50
N GLU A 67 3.48 -8.37 -10.73
CA GLU A 67 4.17 -7.61 -11.79
C GLU A 67 3.76 -8.15 -13.17
N ASN A 68 3.35 -7.26 -14.07
CA ASN A 68 2.83 -7.65 -15.39
C ASN A 68 3.94 -7.86 -16.42
N PHE A 69 5.00 -7.04 -16.36
CA PHE A 69 6.06 -6.99 -17.38
C PHE A 69 7.47 -6.97 -16.78
N SER A 70 7.60 -7.26 -15.50
CA SER A 70 8.87 -7.30 -14.77
C SER A 70 8.86 -8.41 -13.73
N THR A 71 10.01 -8.63 -13.10
CA THR A 71 10.19 -9.63 -12.05
C THR A 71 11.03 -9.02 -10.94
N GLY A 72 10.54 -9.08 -9.70
CA GLY A 72 11.25 -8.57 -8.54
C GLY A 72 11.64 -7.10 -8.66
N SER A 73 10.85 -6.30 -9.39
CA SER A 73 11.12 -4.87 -9.61
C SER A 73 10.36 -3.96 -8.65
N ILE A 74 9.42 -4.53 -7.90
CA ILE A 74 8.75 -3.88 -6.77
C ILE A 74 9.10 -4.57 -5.47
N TRP A 75 8.91 -3.84 -4.38
CA TRP A 75 8.81 -4.38 -3.02
C TRP A 75 7.46 -3.99 -2.44
N MET A 76 6.87 -4.89 -1.65
CA MET A 76 5.60 -4.67 -0.98
C MET A 76 5.81 -4.57 0.52
N TYR A 77 5.33 -3.50 1.12
CA TYR A 77 5.37 -3.26 2.56
C TYR A 77 3.95 -3.15 3.10
N VAL A 78 3.73 -3.62 4.33
CA VAL A 78 2.48 -3.44 5.07
C VAL A 78 2.79 -2.87 6.45
N SER A 79 2.01 -1.89 6.88
CA SER A 79 1.97 -1.44 8.27
C SER A 79 0.54 -1.39 8.80
N PHE A 80 0.37 -1.49 10.11
CA PHE A 80 -0.92 -1.46 10.79
C PHE A 80 -1.31 -0.08 11.33
N THR A 81 -0.42 0.92 11.24
CA THR A 81 -0.62 2.23 11.89
C THR A 81 -0.65 3.41 10.92
N ALA A 82 0.20 3.41 9.89
CA ALA A 82 0.30 4.48 8.89
C ALA A 82 0.97 3.96 7.60
N GLU A 83 1.18 4.83 6.61
CA GLU A 83 1.96 4.49 5.41
C GLU A 83 3.34 3.93 5.77
N PRO A 84 3.72 2.77 5.22
CA PRO A 84 5.05 2.24 5.46
C PRO A 84 6.13 3.10 4.80
N THR A 85 7.31 3.03 5.38
CA THR A 85 8.56 3.58 4.81
C THR A 85 9.60 2.48 4.72
N LEU A 86 10.76 2.77 4.12
CA LEU A 86 11.89 1.83 4.10
C LEU A 86 12.43 1.49 5.51
N TRP A 87 12.04 2.25 6.53
CA TRP A 87 12.57 2.11 7.89
C TRP A 87 11.49 1.81 8.93
N SER A 88 10.21 1.87 8.55
CA SER A 88 9.07 1.67 9.44
C SER A 88 7.97 0.93 8.68
N TYR A 89 7.81 -0.35 9.02
CA TYR A 89 6.82 -1.27 8.46
C TYR A 89 6.67 -2.45 9.43
N ASP A 90 5.58 -3.19 9.30
CA ASP A 90 5.31 -4.39 10.10
C ASP A 90 5.66 -5.67 9.32
N LEU A 91 5.37 -5.70 8.02
CA LEU A 91 5.61 -6.84 7.13
C LEU A 91 6.16 -6.38 5.78
N VAL A 92 6.94 -7.24 5.12
CA VAL A 92 7.58 -6.93 3.84
C VAL A 92 7.69 -8.18 2.95
N SER A 93 7.57 -7.97 1.64
CA SER A 93 7.90 -8.92 0.57
C SER A 93 8.88 -8.26 -0.41
N GLU A 94 10.12 -8.76 -0.42
CA GLU A 94 11.25 -8.28 -1.25
C GLU A 94 11.73 -9.39 -2.20
N VAL A 95 10.82 -10.26 -2.63
CA VAL A 95 11.16 -11.45 -3.41
C VAL A 95 11.49 -11.10 -4.85
N SER A 96 12.41 -11.86 -5.46
CA SER A 96 12.80 -11.71 -6.87
C SER A 96 11.91 -12.53 -7.81
N THR A 97 10.59 -12.43 -7.63
CA THR A 97 9.57 -13.09 -8.46
C THR A 97 8.57 -12.04 -8.95
N PRO A 98 7.72 -12.32 -9.96
CA PRO A 98 6.66 -11.40 -10.33
C PRO A 98 5.46 -11.45 -9.36
N TYR A 99 5.47 -12.29 -8.32
CA TYR A 99 4.36 -12.48 -7.40
C TYR A 99 4.78 -12.19 -5.96
N HIS A 100 4.14 -11.21 -5.35
CA HIS A 100 4.39 -10.78 -3.97
C HIS A 100 3.12 -11.02 -3.17
N GLU A 101 3.24 -11.65 -2.01
CA GLU A 101 2.10 -11.92 -1.13
C GLU A 101 2.49 -11.68 0.32
N ILE A 102 1.59 -11.03 1.06
CA ILE A 102 1.66 -10.89 2.52
C ILE A 102 0.33 -11.34 3.09
N SER A 103 0.41 -12.29 4.03
CA SER A 103 -0.73 -12.72 4.84
C SER A 103 -0.65 -12.09 6.23
N VAL A 104 -1.77 -11.56 6.70
CA VAL A 104 -1.94 -10.94 8.01
C VAL A 104 -2.93 -11.77 8.81
N THR A 105 -2.54 -12.18 10.01
CA THR A 105 -3.46 -12.79 10.97
C THR A 105 -3.93 -11.74 11.95
N VAL A 106 -5.24 -11.60 12.13
CA VAL A 106 -5.86 -10.70 13.10
C VAL A 106 -6.31 -11.51 14.32
N PRO A 107 -5.71 -11.30 15.50
CA PRO A 107 -6.11 -12.01 16.72
C PRO A 107 -7.50 -11.55 17.17
N ASN A 108 -8.45 -12.51 17.19
CA ASN A 108 -9.89 -12.27 17.36
C ASN A 108 -10.50 -11.46 16.20
N PRO A 109 -11.76 -11.74 15.77
CA PRO A 109 -12.41 -10.95 14.74
C PRO A 109 -12.53 -9.48 15.19
N GLN A 110 -11.66 -8.63 14.66
CA GLN A 110 -11.63 -7.19 14.88
C GLN A 110 -11.37 -6.51 13.56
N THR A 111 -11.98 -5.34 13.37
CA THR A 111 -11.64 -4.49 12.24
C THR A 111 -10.21 -3.99 12.40
N ARG A 112 -9.37 -4.22 11.38
CA ARG A 112 -8.01 -3.69 11.32
C ARG A 112 -7.77 -3.07 9.95
N THR A 113 -7.24 -1.86 9.94
CA THR A 113 -6.75 -1.20 8.72
C THR A 113 -5.32 -1.64 8.43
N LEU A 114 -5.06 -2.03 7.19
CA LEU A 114 -3.74 -2.27 6.65
C LEU A 114 -3.36 -1.11 5.74
N TYR A 115 -2.19 -0.54 5.94
CA TYR A 115 -1.55 0.41 5.05
C TYR A 115 -0.53 -0.33 4.20
N VAL A 116 -0.77 -0.40 2.89
CA VAL A 116 0.07 -1.12 1.94
C VAL A 116 0.87 -0.11 1.13
N GLY A 117 2.19 -0.29 1.06
CA GLY A 117 3.08 0.49 0.21
C GLY A 117 3.72 -0.40 -0.86
N ILE A 118 3.51 -0.04 -2.12
CA ILE A 118 4.23 -0.63 -3.26
C ILE A 118 5.36 0.32 -3.63
N TYR A 119 6.59 -0.17 -3.54
CA TYR A 119 7.79 0.61 -3.78
C TYR A 119 8.53 0.10 -5.02
N GLY A 120 8.82 0.99 -5.97
CA GLY A 120 9.71 0.68 -7.09
C GLY A 120 11.13 0.58 -6.59
N ASN A 121 11.68 -0.63 -6.51
CA ASN A 121 12.92 -0.88 -5.76
C ASN A 121 14.16 -0.16 -6.36
N PRO A 122 15.24 0.04 -5.59
CA PRO A 122 16.37 0.85 -6.02
C PRO A 122 17.36 0.08 -6.92
N PHE A 123 17.11 -1.21 -7.18
CA PHE A 123 18.02 -2.08 -7.90
C PHE A 123 17.65 -2.21 -9.37
N GLY A 124 18.68 -2.41 -10.21
CA GLY A 124 18.56 -2.34 -11.65
C GLY A 124 18.40 -0.89 -12.13
N ILE A 125 18.83 -0.61 -13.37
CA ILE A 125 18.54 0.68 -14.00
C ILE A 125 17.24 0.48 -14.79
N ARG A 126 16.22 1.29 -14.50
CA ARG A 126 14.93 1.27 -15.19
C ARG A 126 14.52 2.68 -15.58
N GLU A 127 14.16 2.87 -16.84
CA GLU A 127 13.60 4.13 -17.33
C GLU A 127 12.06 4.15 -17.25
N ASP A 128 11.44 2.96 -17.28
CA ASP A 128 9.99 2.80 -17.26
C ASP A 128 9.45 2.42 -15.89
N ALA A 129 8.22 2.88 -15.61
CA ALA A 129 7.45 2.46 -14.45
C ALA A 129 7.13 0.96 -14.49
N VAL A 130 7.19 0.31 -13.32
CA VAL A 130 6.74 -1.07 -13.18
C VAL A 130 5.21 -1.10 -13.20
N VAL A 131 4.66 -1.93 -14.08
CA VAL A 131 3.21 -2.15 -14.18
C VAL A 131 2.82 -3.37 -13.35
N TYR A 132 1.82 -3.24 -12.50
CA TYR A 132 1.36 -4.33 -11.63
C TYR A 132 -0.16 -4.35 -11.44
N ASP A 133 -0.65 -5.51 -11.05
CA ASP A 133 -2.01 -5.73 -10.56
C ASP A 133 -1.95 -5.96 -9.05
N LEU A 134 -2.93 -5.44 -8.31
CA LEU A 134 -3.00 -5.50 -6.85
C LEU A 134 -4.39 -5.95 -6.42
N VAL A 135 -4.48 -6.89 -5.49
CA VAL A 135 -5.74 -7.28 -4.86
C VAL A 135 -5.49 -7.50 -3.37
N ALA A 136 -6.48 -7.14 -2.56
CA ALA A 136 -6.54 -7.52 -1.16
C ALA A 136 -7.80 -8.34 -0.90
N TRP A 137 -7.69 -9.33 -0.03
CA TRP A 137 -8.78 -10.20 0.35
C TRP A 137 -8.81 -10.38 1.86
N ALA A 138 -10.01 -10.42 2.43
CA ALA A 138 -10.26 -10.81 3.81
C ALA A 138 -11.36 -11.88 3.81
N SER A 139 -11.18 -12.92 4.62
CA SER A 139 -12.14 -14.03 4.67
C SER A 139 -13.48 -13.56 5.20
N PRO A 140 -14.57 -13.72 4.44
CA PRO A 140 -15.91 -13.60 4.98
C PRO A 140 -16.19 -14.89 5.76
N PHE A 141 -16.04 -14.84 7.08
CA PHE A 141 -16.52 -15.80 8.08
C PHE A 141 -16.48 -17.30 7.72
#